data_AF-A0A1Z9NEN5-F1
#
_entry.id   AF-A0A1Z9NEN5-F1
#
_cell.length_a   1.000
_cell.length_b   1.000
_cell.length_c   1.000
_cell.angle_alpha   90.00
_cell.angle_beta   90.00
_cell.angle_gamma   90.00
#
_symmetry.space_group_name_H-M   'P 1'
#
loop_
_entity.id
_entity.type
_entity.pdbx_description
1 polymer ?
#
loop_
_entity_poly.entity_id
_entity_poly.type
_entity_poly.pdbx_seq_one_letter_code
_entity_poly.pdbx_strand_id
1 'polypeptide(L)'
;MQGNGDINKIKNNMFNNIIRARDNYLTIKNSVLSPYNNVDISYNYYIDSLKTLSMQLEENRRELFSLTKKIELSHDDICSIDELNNNSILLYNIINGFGKAYSSYLFNLNVSYSFDKYSADTKALFMLEKNIPYLNYK
;
A
#
# COMPACT_ATOMS: atom_id res chain seq x y z
N MET A 1 -4.79 -23.05 -26.90
CA MET A 1 -4.95 -21.57 -26.83
C MET A 1 -5.60 -21.15 -25.48
N GLN A 2 -5.12 -21.65 -24.34
CA GLN A 2 -5.69 -21.34 -23.01
C GLN A 2 -4.93 -20.22 -22.26
N GLY A 3 -3.69 -19.88 -22.63
CA GLY A 3 -2.83 -19.00 -21.84
C GLY A 3 -3.17 -17.50 -21.82
N ASN A 4 -3.81 -16.95 -22.86
CA ASN A 4 -4.00 -15.49 -22.98
C ASN A 4 -5.19 -14.95 -22.14
N GLY A 5 -6.18 -15.80 -21.85
CA GLY A 5 -7.28 -15.45 -20.93
C GLY A 5 -6.82 -15.46 -19.47
N ASP A 6 -5.92 -16.38 -19.13
CA ASP A 6 -5.42 -16.56 -17.77
C ASP A 6 -4.51 -15.41 -17.35
N ILE A 7 -3.62 -14.94 -18.23
CA ILE A 7 -2.71 -13.82 -17.92
C ILE A 7 -3.44 -12.49 -17.71
N ASN A 8 -4.44 -12.19 -18.55
CA ASN A 8 -5.23 -10.96 -18.40
C ASN A 8 -6.05 -10.98 -17.11
N LYS A 9 -6.59 -12.14 -16.72
CA LYS A 9 -7.27 -12.30 -15.43
C LYS A 9 -6.32 -12.05 -14.26
N ILE A 10 -5.10 -12.58 -14.32
CA ILE A 10 -4.07 -12.35 -13.29
C ILE A 10 -3.73 -10.86 -13.17
N LYS A 11 -3.46 -10.18 -14.30
CA LYS A 11 -3.18 -8.74 -14.34
C LYS A 11 -4.33 -7.92 -13.76
N ASN A 12 -5.57 -8.21 -14.17
CA ASN A 12 -6.76 -7.52 -13.69
C ASN A 12 -7.00 -7.73 -12.19
N ASN A 13 -6.78 -8.95 -11.69
CA ASN A 13 -6.88 -9.25 -10.26
C ASN A 13 -5.87 -8.43 -9.46
N MET A 14 -4.61 -8.42 -9.90
CA MET A 14 -3.57 -7.64 -9.25
C MET A 14 -3.86 -6.14 -9.29
N PHE A 15 -4.31 -5.62 -10.43
CA PHE A 15 -4.74 -4.23 -10.56
C PHE A 15 -5.84 -3.88 -9.57
N ASN A 16 -6.92 -4.68 -9.52
CA ASN A 16 -8.04 -4.46 -8.60
C ASN A 16 -7.60 -4.55 -7.13
N ASN A 17 -6.67 -5.44 -6.81
CA ASN A 17 -6.10 -5.54 -5.46
C ASN A 17 -5.32 -4.29 -5.07
N ILE A 18 -4.53 -3.71 -5.98
CA ILE A 18 -3.82 -2.44 -5.73
C ILE A 18 -4.82 -1.30 -5.52
N ILE A 19 -5.83 -1.19 -6.38
CA ILE A 19 -6.89 -0.18 -6.28
C ILE A 19 -7.62 -0.26 -4.93
N ARG A 20 -8.05 -1.47 -4.55
CA ARG A 20 -8.72 -1.71 -3.27
C ARG A 20 -7.82 -1.38 -2.09
N ALA A 21 -6.53 -1.75 -2.16
CA ALA A 21 -5.59 -1.45 -1.10
C ALA A 21 -5.36 0.07 -0.96
N ARG A 22 -5.25 0.79 -2.09
CA ARG A 22 -5.18 2.26 -2.11
C ARG A 22 -6.39 2.88 -1.40
N ASP A 23 -7.60 2.45 -1.74
CA ASP A 23 -8.83 3.02 -1.18
C ASP A 23 -8.98 2.75 0.31
N ASN A 24 -8.63 1.53 0.73
CA ASN A 24 -8.60 1.17 2.15
C ASN A 24 -7.56 2.01 2.90
N TYR A 25 -6.38 2.21 2.34
CA TYR A 25 -5.34 3.05 2.94
C TYR A 25 -5.81 4.50 3.09
N LEU A 26 -6.37 5.10 2.04
CA LEU A 26 -6.90 6.47 2.07
C LEU A 26 -8.02 6.59 3.11
N THR A 27 -8.89 5.59 3.21
CA THR A 27 -9.96 5.54 4.22
C THR A 27 -9.37 5.52 5.63
N ILE A 28 -8.44 4.59 5.91
CA ILE A 28 -7.77 4.48 7.21
C ILE A 28 -7.08 5.80 7.58
N LYS A 29 -6.31 6.37 6.64
CA LYS A 29 -5.60 7.64 6.83
C LYS A 29 -6.56 8.79 7.14
N ASN A 30 -7.62 8.94 6.34
CA ASN A 30 -8.59 10.01 6.53
C ASN A 30 -9.36 9.87 7.84
N SER A 31 -9.66 8.63 8.27
CA SER A 31 -10.21 8.39 9.60
C SER A 31 -9.22 8.90 10.65
N VAL A 32 -7.98 8.40 10.65
CA VAL A 32 -6.94 8.81 11.62
C VAL A 32 -6.76 10.33 11.72
N LEU A 33 -6.82 11.05 10.60
CA LEU A 33 -6.62 12.50 10.54
C LEU A 33 -7.92 13.31 10.76
N SER A 34 -9.07 12.67 10.88
CA SER A 34 -10.35 13.37 11.04
C SER A 34 -10.43 14.05 12.41
N PRO A 35 -10.81 15.34 12.48
CA PRO A 35 -11.04 16.02 13.75
C PRO A 35 -12.26 15.48 14.52
N TYR A 36 -13.11 14.70 13.84
CA TYR A 36 -14.31 14.06 14.40
C TYR A 36 -14.11 12.59 14.74
N ASN A 37 -12.88 12.08 14.64
CA ASN A 37 -12.60 10.69 14.92
C ASN A 37 -12.76 10.48 16.44
N ASN A 38 -13.89 9.88 16.80
CA ASN A 38 -14.29 9.65 18.19
C ASN A 38 -13.19 8.90 18.93
N VAL A 39 -13.02 9.30 20.19
CA VAL A 39 -12.06 8.82 21.21
C VAL A 39 -12.08 7.29 21.44
N ASP A 40 -12.96 6.54 20.76
CA ASP A 40 -13.24 5.11 20.95
C ASP A 40 -12.57 4.16 19.95
N ILE A 41 -12.01 4.62 18.82
CA ILE A 41 -11.29 3.69 17.92
C ILE A 41 -9.85 3.53 18.44
N SER A 42 -9.58 2.36 19.03
CA SER A 42 -8.28 2.01 19.59
C SER A 42 -7.15 2.21 18.58
N TYR A 43 -6.10 2.93 18.98
CA TYR A 43 -4.87 3.10 18.20
C TYR A 43 -4.34 1.80 17.58
N ASN A 44 -4.36 0.71 18.35
CA ASN A 44 -3.89 -0.60 17.90
C ASN A 44 -4.67 -1.07 16.67
N TYR A 45 -5.97 -0.76 16.59
CA TYR A 45 -6.80 -1.07 15.43
C TYR A 45 -6.28 -0.44 14.14
N TYR A 46 -5.82 0.81 14.18
CA TYR A 46 -5.30 1.48 12.98
C TYR A 46 -3.97 0.90 12.52
N ILE A 47 -3.04 0.66 13.45
CA ILE A 47 -1.75 0.04 13.13
C ILE A 47 -1.96 -1.39 12.61
N ASP A 48 -2.84 -2.17 13.23
CA ASP A 48 -3.17 -3.52 12.81
C ASP A 48 -3.85 -3.53 11.43
N SER A 49 -4.71 -2.54 11.15
CA SER A 49 -5.35 -2.38 9.84
C SER A 49 -4.31 -2.07 8.74
N LEU A 50 -3.38 -1.15 9.00
CA LEU A 50 -2.29 -0.83 8.07
C LEU A 50 -1.37 -2.04 7.84
N LYS A 51 -1.04 -2.77 8.90
CA LYS A 51 -0.22 -4.00 8.83
C LYS A 51 -0.92 -5.10 8.03
N THR A 52 -2.22 -5.29 8.27
CA THR A 52 -3.03 -6.26 7.51
C THR A 52 -3.02 -5.91 6.03
N LEU A 53 -3.19 -4.64 5.70
CA LEU A 53 -3.20 -4.17 4.33
C LEU A 53 -1.84 -4.36 3.63
N SER A 54 -0.74 -4.08 4.32
CA SER A 54 0.60 -4.28 3.76
C SER A 54 0.96 -5.75 3.60
N MET A 55 0.51 -6.63 4.52
CA MET A 55 0.65 -8.08 4.36
C MET A 55 -0.14 -8.61 3.15
N GLN A 56 -1.38 -8.15 2.97
CA GLN A 56 -2.20 -8.53 1.81
C GLN A 56 -1.55 -8.13 0.47
N LEU A 57 -0.95 -6.94 0.39
CA LEU A 57 -0.20 -6.52 -0.81
C LEU A 57 0.97 -7.45 -1.12
N GLU A 58 1.73 -7.86 -0.10
CA GLU A 58 2.86 -8.78 -0.27
C GLU A 58 2.40 -10.20 -0.66
N GLU A 59 1.29 -10.68 -0.09
CA GLU A 59 0.66 -11.95 -0.46
C GLU A 59 0.19 -11.93 -1.92
N ASN A 60 -0.53 -10.89 -2.33
CA ASN A 60 -0.99 -10.72 -3.71
C ASN A 60 0.18 -10.68 -4.70
N ARG A 61 1.28 -10.01 -4.32
CA ARG A 61 2.50 -9.94 -5.14
C ARG A 61 3.15 -11.33 -5.29
N ARG A 62 3.21 -12.12 -4.23
CA ARG A 62 3.71 -13.51 -4.29
C ARG A 62 2.81 -14.40 -5.14
N GLU A 63 1.50 -14.24 -5.01
CA GLU A 63 0.52 -14.96 -5.84
C GLU A 63 0.69 -14.62 -7.32
N LEU A 64 0.84 -13.34 -7.67
CA LEU A 64 1.12 -12.88 -9.04
C LEU A 64 2.30 -13.65 -9.64
N PHE A 65 3.45 -13.69 -8.95
CA PHE A 65 4.63 -14.42 -9.43
C PHE A 65 4.43 -15.93 -9.49
N SER A 66 3.72 -16.52 -8.53
CA SER A 66 3.42 -17.95 -8.51
C SER A 66 2.58 -18.38 -9.72
N LEU A 67 1.56 -17.58 -10.05
CA LEU A 67 0.65 -17.83 -11.16
C LEU A 67 1.30 -17.61 -12.52
N THR A 68 2.17 -16.61 -12.66
CA THR A 68 2.84 -16.29 -13.93
C THR A 68 3.98 -17.25 -14.26
N LYS A 69 4.59 -17.90 -13.25
CA LYS A 69 5.69 -18.87 -13.44
C LYS A 69 5.38 -20.02 -14.41
N LYS A 70 4.11 -20.39 -14.55
CA LYS A 70 3.65 -21.51 -15.40
C LYS A 70 3.15 -21.07 -16.77
N ILE A 71 3.22 -19.78 -17.08
CA ILE A 71 2.66 -19.17 -18.29
C ILE A 71 3.82 -18.66 -19.15
N GLU A 72 3.75 -18.91 -20.45
CA GLU A 72 4.65 -18.26 -21.40
C GLU A 72 4.21 -16.80 -21.54
N LEU A 73 5.07 -15.88 -21.12
CA LEU A 73 4.77 -14.45 -21.10
C LEU A 73 5.32 -13.77 -22.36
N SER A 74 4.49 -12.96 -23.00
CA SER A 74 4.98 -12.02 -24.00
C SER A 74 5.79 -10.90 -23.35
N HIS A 75 6.55 -10.14 -24.14
CA HIS A 75 7.24 -8.96 -23.65
C HIS A 75 6.27 -7.95 -22.99
N ASP A 76 5.12 -7.72 -23.62
CA ASP A 76 4.09 -6.80 -23.10
C ASP A 76 3.51 -7.27 -21.77
N ASP A 77 3.34 -8.59 -21.60
CA ASP A 77 2.91 -9.17 -20.32
C ASP A 77 3.96 -8.97 -19.23
N ILE A 78 5.24 -9.16 -19.55
CA ILE A 78 6.35 -8.94 -18.61
C ILE A 78 6.36 -7.47 -18.17
N CYS A 79 6.28 -6.53 -19.11
CA CYS A 79 6.24 -5.09 -18.80
C CYS A 79 5.03 -4.73 -17.92
N SER A 80 3.85 -5.27 -18.25
CA SER A 80 2.62 -5.03 -17.47
C SER A 80 2.71 -5.59 -16.06
N ILE A 81 3.28 -6.79 -15.89
CA ILE A 81 3.49 -7.42 -14.58
C ILE A 81 4.50 -6.63 -13.75
N ASP A 82 5.58 -6.16 -14.37
CA ASP A 82 6.59 -5.36 -13.68
C ASP A 82 6.00 -4.04 -13.17
N GLU A 83 5.19 -3.36 -13.99
CA GLU A 83 4.46 -2.16 -13.56
C GLU A 83 3.53 -2.45 -12.37
N LEU A 84 2.74 -3.52 -12.43
CA LEU A 84 1.87 -3.94 -11.33
C LEU A 84 2.65 -4.26 -10.05
N ASN A 85 3.78 -4.95 -10.17
CA ASN A 85 4.66 -5.27 -9.05
C ASN A 85 5.27 -4.00 -8.44
N ASN A 86 5.78 -3.08 -9.26
CA ASN A 86 6.36 -1.81 -8.82
C ASN A 86 5.33 -0.94 -8.11
N ASN A 87 4.12 -0.86 -8.65
CA ASN A 87 3.01 -0.15 -8.03
C ASN A 87 2.63 -0.78 -6.68
N SER A 88 2.56 -2.11 -6.58
CA SER A 88 2.31 -2.79 -5.31
C SER A 88 3.40 -2.55 -4.26
N ILE A 89 4.67 -2.56 -4.67
CA ILE A 89 5.80 -2.27 -3.78
C ILE A 89 5.76 -0.82 -3.29
N LEU A 90 5.46 0.12 -4.18
CA LEU A 90 5.34 1.53 -3.83
C LEU A 90 4.21 1.75 -2.80
N LEU A 91 3.03 1.18 -3.05
CA LEU A 91 1.91 1.28 -2.11
C LEU A 91 2.21 0.60 -0.77
N TYR A 92 2.87 -0.56 -0.77
CA TYR A 92 3.36 -1.23 0.44
C TYR A 92 4.28 -0.32 1.26
N ASN A 93 5.21 0.37 0.60
CA ASN A 93 6.15 1.28 1.25
C ASN A 93 5.44 2.51 1.82
N ILE A 94 4.45 3.06 1.11
CA ILE A 94 3.63 4.18 1.59
C ILE A 94 2.85 3.78 2.85
N ILE A 95 2.15 2.64 2.83
CA ILE A 95 1.36 2.14 3.96
C ILE A 95 2.24 1.91 5.19
N ASN A 96 3.37 1.21 5.02
CA ASN A 96 4.28 0.95 6.14
C ASN A 96 5.00 2.22 6.63
N GLY A 97 5.34 3.14 5.72
CA GLY A 97 5.91 4.44 6.06
C GLY A 97 4.95 5.26 6.92
N PHE A 98 3.67 5.33 6.52
CA PHE A 98 2.62 5.99 7.29
C PHE A 98 2.43 5.33 8.65
N GLY A 99 2.33 3.99 8.72
CA GLY A 99 2.19 3.27 9.98
C GLY A 99 3.37 3.52 10.95
N LYS A 100 4.60 3.54 10.44
CA LYS A 100 5.80 3.86 11.22
C LYS A 100 5.79 5.31 11.73
N ALA A 101 5.47 6.27 10.87
CA ALA A 101 5.41 7.68 11.25
C ALA A 101 4.31 7.93 12.28
N TYR A 102 3.13 7.34 12.09
CA TYR A 102 2.00 7.45 13.01
C TYR A 102 2.30 6.80 14.36
N SER A 103 2.89 5.60 14.36
CA SER A 103 3.35 4.92 15.57
C SER A 103 4.42 5.74 16.31
N SER A 104 5.39 6.27 15.58
CA SER A 104 6.45 7.11 16.16
C SER A 104 5.88 8.40 16.75
N TYR A 105 4.94 9.06 16.10
CA TYR A 105 4.29 10.27 16.64
C TYR A 105 3.62 10.00 18.00
N LEU A 106 2.90 8.88 18.12
CA LEU A 106 2.20 8.52 19.35
C LEU A 106 3.12 8.05 20.47
N PHE A 107 4.13 7.24 20.16
CA PHE A 107 5.09 6.77 21.17
C PHE A 107 6.09 7.85 21.62
N ASN A 108 6.25 8.94 20.87
CA ASN A 108 7.19 10.03 21.20
C ASN A 108 6.60 11.22 21.97
N LEU A 109 5.49 11.01 22.67
CA LEU A 109 5.28 11.77 23.91
C LEU A 109 6.36 11.47 24.96
N ASN A 110 7.24 10.48 24.74
CA ASN A 110 8.35 10.18 25.65
C ASN A 110 9.68 9.79 24.94
N VAL A 111 10.60 10.76 24.91
CA VAL A 111 12.06 10.69 25.19
C VAL A 111 13.12 10.63 24.05
N SER A 112 12.85 10.38 22.75
CA SER A 112 14.01 10.40 21.79
C SER A 112 13.78 10.70 20.30
N TYR A 113 12.58 11.06 19.87
CA TYR A 113 12.32 11.45 18.48
C TYR A 113 12.13 12.97 18.40
N SER A 114 13.14 13.65 17.84
CA SER A 114 13.08 15.10 17.69
C SER A 114 11.99 15.51 16.71
N PHE A 115 11.45 16.71 16.93
CA PHE A 115 10.51 17.35 16.00
C PHE A 115 11.07 17.40 14.55
N ASP A 116 12.37 17.59 14.40
CA ASP A 116 13.05 17.59 13.10
C ASP A 116 12.95 16.24 12.39
N LYS A 117 13.12 15.14 13.13
CA LYS A 117 13.01 13.79 12.58
C LYS A 117 11.57 13.46 12.18
N TYR A 118 10.60 13.85 13.01
CA TYR A 118 9.18 13.75 12.67
C TYR A 118 8.82 14.55 11.42
N SER A 119 9.31 15.79 11.31
CA SER A 119 9.05 16.67 10.17
C SER A 119 9.65 16.11 8.88
N ALA A 120 10.88 15.60 8.94
CA ALA A 120 11.56 14.98 7.81
C ALA A 120 10.84 13.71 7.32
N ASP A 121 10.49 12.80 8.24
CA ASP A 121 9.80 11.54 7.91
C ASP A 121 8.40 11.83 7.34
N THR A 122 7.67 12.78 7.91
CA THR A 122 6.35 13.22 7.39
C THR A 122 6.46 13.84 6.01
N LYS A 123 7.50 14.65 5.75
CA LYS A 123 7.73 15.26 4.43
C LYS A 123 8.09 14.22 3.38
N ALA A 124 8.96 13.26 3.72
CA ALA A 124 9.31 12.15 2.83
C ALA A 124 8.08 11.31 2.48
N LEU A 125 7.24 11.01 3.48
CA LEU A 125 5.99 10.30 3.28
C LEU A 125 5.02 11.08 2.38
N PHE A 126 4.82 12.37 2.63
CA PHE A 126 3.97 13.22 1.79
C PHE A 126 4.43 13.23 0.32
N MET A 127 5.74 13.23 0.08
CA MET A 127 6.27 13.15 -1.29
C MET A 127 6.01 11.79 -1.94
N LEU A 128 6.11 10.69 -1.17
CA LEU A 128 5.76 9.35 -1.66
C LEU A 128 4.26 9.23 -1.96
N GLU A 129 3.41 9.82 -1.13
CA GLU A 129 1.95 9.77 -1.30
C GLU A 129 1.47 10.45 -2.59
N LYS A 130 2.19 11.46 -3.09
CA LYS A 130 1.90 12.04 -4.41
C LYS A 130 2.03 11.04 -5.55
N ASN A 131 2.78 9.97 -5.34
CA ASN A 131 2.98 8.89 -6.28
C ASN A 131 2.15 7.66 -5.93
N ILE A 132 1.10 7.79 -5.10
CA ILE A 132 0.17 6.69 -4.84
C ILE A 132 -0.29 6.11 -6.19
N PRO A 133 -0.10 4.81 -6.42
CA PRO A 133 -0.50 4.19 -7.67
C PRO A 133 -1.98 4.43 -7.94
N TYR A 134 -2.27 4.81 -9.18
CA TYR A 134 -3.64 5.01 -9.67
C TYR A 134 -4.44 6.04 -8.85
N LEU A 135 -3.81 7.02 -8.20
CA LEU A 135 -4.50 8.01 -7.36
C LEU A 135 -5.67 8.73 -8.06
N ASN A 136 -5.57 8.93 -9.38
CA ASN A 136 -6.59 9.60 -10.21
C ASN A 136 -7.57 8.64 -10.93
N TYR A 137 -7.48 7.34 -10.66
CA TYR A 137 -8.32 6.33 -11.32
C TYR A 137 -9.72 6.28 -10.67
N LYS A 138 -10.75 6.59 -11.46
CA LYS A 138 -12.17 6.65 -11.09
C LYS A 138 -12.91 5.38 -11.45
#